data_AF-A0A1Q3L1D2-F1
#
_entry.id   AF-A0A1Q3L1D2-F1
#
_cell.length_a   1.000
_cell.length_b   1.000
_cell.length_c   1.000
_cell.angle_alpha   90.00
_cell.angle_beta   90.00
_cell.angle_gamma   90.00
#
_symmetry.space_group_name_H-M   'P 1'
#
loop_
_entity.id
_entity.type
_entity.pdbx_description
1 polymer ?
#
loop_
_entity_poly.entity_id
_entity_poly.type
_entity_poly.pdbx_seq_one_letter_code
_entity_poly.pdbx_strand_id
1 'polypeptide(L)'
;MSVTDRGFAATSRVDDAGMALALAPALTPSGPQRAPEFFRGFATRPQVLARALGTLADITAMRYFQYTPTTQRDPVLSAHGDRLRAECFSACNSVYARLDVFGDGLDGGEIGFGTTNVDITADTRRMLSGVGRTELLHLRVGDAGLTAATPEAQSHERPVRMPTRWVPALGNVAELHRGTSPGFTLDAARARAFIGSLPAATASGRSGWLTPTSTGARLAARPSTGAVRIAGLHRLSALRRMLPHVRGAVFHGSAETGVAVVEVDLPGARITLGLTEEPWRGHSGEGSLLIGLATPDALDDADLVAAMLAFEPRIDVTRLQSDTALPEARVRSALAVLAASGRVGWDVHDRAHFHRELPDDPDRVARDNPRLVSARRLLASDAVRRDGAGWRVRSGDGDYLVAIDPVSCTCTWHLTHGTGRGPCKHLLAVLLAEGRIDEENDTNDD
;
A
#
# COMPACT_ATOMS: atom_id res chain seq x y z
N MET A 1 30.63 20.96 -6.77
CA MET A 1 30.18 19.67 -7.33
C MET A 1 28.67 19.66 -7.25
N SER A 2 27.96 19.88 -8.37
CA SER A 2 26.50 19.94 -8.36
C SER A 2 25.90 18.54 -8.29
N VAL A 3 24.90 18.40 -7.42
CA VAL A 3 24.08 17.21 -7.23
C VAL A 3 22.95 17.27 -8.23
N THR A 4 23.20 16.95 -9.51
CA THR A 4 22.14 17.02 -10.54
C THR A 4 22.47 16.09 -11.69
N ASP A 5 22.31 14.78 -11.49
CA ASP A 5 21.65 13.91 -12.48
C ASP A 5 21.35 12.54 -11.83
N ARG A 6 20.23 12.45 -11.11
CA ARG A 6 19.68 11.19 -10.56
C ARG A 6 18.40 10.82 -11.31
N GLY A 7 18.41 10.94 -12.64
CA GLY A 7 17.27 10.66 -13.50
C GLY A 7 17.11 9.17 -13.84
N PHE A 8 15.88 8.74 -14.12
CA PHE A 8 15.53 7.41 -14.63
C PHE A 8 16.12 7.19 -16.05
N ALA A 9 16.66 5.99 -16.38
CA ALA A 9 17.25 5.65 -17.68
C ALA A 9 16.21 5.03 -18.61
N ALA A 10 15.10 4.57 -18.04
CA ALA A 10 13.93 4.12 -18.74
C ALA A 10 12.69 4.50 -17.92
N THR A 11 11.63 4.88 -18.61
CA THR A 11 10.32 5.14 -18.01
C THR A 11 9.60 3.82 -17.83
N SER A 12 9.12 3.58 -16.61
CA SER A 12 8.11 2.56 -16.34
C SER A 12 6.89 2.82 -17.25
N ARG A 13 6.23 1.79 -17.81
CA ARG A 13 5.11 1.96 -18.78
C ARG A 13 3.86 1.18 -18.38
N VAL A 14 2.69 1.65 -18.79
CA VAL A 14 1.44 0.89 -18.74
C VAL A 14 0.70 0.97 -20.06
N ASP A 15 0.07 -0.13 -20.44
CA ASP A 15 -0.91 -0.21 -21.51
C ASP A 15 -2.09 -1.11 -21.07
N ASP A 16 -3.04 -1.35 -21.98
CA ASP A 16 -4.23 -2.19 -21.73
C ASP A 16 -3.90 -3.64 -21.33
N ALA A 17 -2.69 -4.12 -21.65
CA ALA A 17 -2.22 -5.47 -21.30
C ALA A 17 -1.51 -5.52 -19.93
N GLY A 18 -1.32 -4.39 -19.25
CA GLY A 18 -0.80 -4.29 -17.88
C GLY A 18 0.41 -3.37 -17.73
N MET A 19 1.01 -3.38 -16.54
CA MET A 19 2.06 -2.44 -16.12
C MET A 19 3.46 -3.08 -16.14
N ALA A 20 4.43 -2.48 -16.81
CA ALA A 20 5.84 -2.87 -16.82
C ALA A 20 6.71 -1.86 -16.05
N LEU A 21 7.46 -2.32 -15.05
CA LEU A 21 8.34 -1.46 -14.25
C LEU A 21 9.73 -1.34 -14.89
N ALA A 22 10.22 -0.10 -15.00
CA ALA A 22 11.60 0.21 -15.31
C ALA A 22 12.34 0.58 -14.04
N LEU A 23 13.62 0.22 -13.96
CA LEU A 23 14.47 0.67 -12.86
C LEU A 23 15.03 2.07 -13.09
N ALA A 24 15.16 2.81 -11.99
CA ALA A 24 16.08 3.94 -11.93
C ALA A 24 17.50 3.42 -12.22
N PRO A 25 18.27 4.05 -13.11
CA PRO A 25 19.64 3.70 -13.42
C PRO A 25 20.46 3.94 -12.17
N ALA A 26 21.35 3.00 -11.88
CA ALA A 26 22.30 3.19 -10.81
C ALA A 26 23.42 4.08 -11.35
N LEU A 27 23.61 5.25 -10.75
CA LEU A 27 24.88 5.94 -10.85
C LEU A 27 25.86 5.21 -9.92
N THR A 28 26.63 4.29 -10.49
CA THR A 28 27.67 3.56 -9.76
C THR A 28 28.98 4.37 -9.75
N PRO A 29 29.97 4.07 -8.90
CA PRO A 29 31.32 4.64 -9.01
C PRO A 29 31.95 4.45 -10.40
N SER A 30 31.45 3.50 -11.18
CA SER A 30 31.87 3.17 -12.55
C SER A 30 31.08 3.92 -13.64
N GLY A 31 30.12 4.77 -13.27
CA GLY A 31 29.23 5.52 -14.18
C GLY A 31 27.77 5.03 -14.20
N PRO A 32 26.94 5.62 -15.08
CA PRO A 32 25.52 5.29 -15.20
C PRO A 32 25.30 3.87 -15.76
N GLN A 33 24.62 3.02 -14.99
CA GLN A 33 24.27 1.66 -15.40
C GLN A 33 22.81 1.61 -15.89
N ARG A 34 22.64 1.26 -17.18
CA ARG A 34 21.31 1.15 -17.83
C ARG A 34 20.47 -0.03 -17.35
N ALA A 35 21.13 -1.05 -16.79
CA ALA A 35 20.55 -2.30 -16.30
C ALA A 35 20.98 -2.53 -14.84
N PRO A 36 20.44 -1.75 -13.89
CA PRO A 36 20.97 -1.70 -12.54
C PRO A 36 20.51 -2.90 -11.71
N GLU A 37 21.46 -3.48 -10.99
CA GLU A 37 21.20 -4.42 -9.91
C GLU A 37 21.21 -3.61 -8.62
N PHE A 38 20.08 -3.56 -7.92
CA PHE A 38 19.96 -2.79 -6.69
C PHE A 38 20.18 -3.63 -5.43
N PHE A 39 20.36 -4.94 -5.58
CA PHE A 39 20.90 -5.78 -4.53
C PHE A 39 21.54 -7.05 -5.08
N ARG A 40 22.69 -7.42 -4.52
CA ARG A 40 23.32 -8.71 -4.69
C ARG A 40 24.01 -9.11 -3.41
N GLY A 41 23.65 -10.25 -2.85
CA GLY A 41 24.20 -10.71 -1.60
C GLY A 41 23.52 -11.97 -1.09
N PHE A 42 23.79 -12.30 0.16
CA PHE A 42 23.25 -13.45 0.86
C PHE A 42 22.26 -13.01 1.94
N ALA A 43 21.28 -13.86 2.23
CA ALA A 43 20.49 -13.70 3.42
C ALA A 43 21.29 -14.16 4.65
N THR A 44 21.36 -13.33 5.69
CA THR A 44 21.94 -13.74 6.98
C THR A 44 21.05 -14.77 7.68
N ARG A 45 19.75 -14.78 7.32
CA ARG A 45 18.73 -15.72 7.80
C ARG A 45 18.00 -16.37 6.62
N PRO A 46 18.64 -17.32 5.90
CA PRO A 46 18.13 -17.95 4.69
C PRO A 46 16.69 -18.47 4.82
N GLN A 47 16.42 -19.19 5.91
CA GLN A 47 15.10 -19.76 6.16
C GLN A 47 14.02 -18.71 6.45
N VAL A 48 14.36 -17.58 7.08
CA VAL A 48 13.41 -16.50 7.35
C VAL A 48 12.97 -15.89 6.02
N LEU A 49 13.95 -15.50 5.20
CA LEU A 49 13.69 -14.90 3.89
C LEU A 49 12.93 -15.85 2.96
N ALA A 50 13.40 -17.10 2.82
CA ALA A 50 12.79 -18.05 1.89
C ALA A 50 11.32 -18.32 2.22
N ARG A 51 11.04 -18.50 3.51
CA ARG A 51 9.67 -18.71 3.97
C ARG A 51 8.85 -17.43 3.85
N ALA A 52 9.44 -16.25 4.05
CA ALA A 52 8.72 -14.97 3.95
C ALA A 52 8.29 -14.69 2.51
N LEU A 53 9.19 -14.91 1.54
CA LEU A 53 8.86 -14.89 0.11
C LEU A 53 7.79 -15.93 -0.23
N GLY A 54 7.88 -17.14 0.34
CA GLY A 54 6.83 -18.15 0.23
C GLY A 54 5.48 -17.70 0.81
N THR A 55 5.47 -16.96 1.92
CA THR A 55 4.26 -16.37 2.51
C THR A 55 3.62 -15.36 1.56
N LEU A 56 4.41 -14.48 0.94
CA LEU A 56 3.89 -13.54 -0.07
C LEU A 56 3.27 -14.28 -1.26
N ALA A 57 3.96 -15.31 -1.75
CA ALA A 57 3.50 -16.13 -2.87
C ALA A 57 2.19 -16.90 -2.54
N ASP A 58 2.05 -17.40 -1.31
CA ASP A 58 0.82 -18.01 -0.81
C ASP A 58 -0.34 -16.99 -0.78
N ILE A 59 -0.07 -15.76 -0.35
CA ILE A 59 -1.07 -14.67 -0.29
C ILE A 59 -1.52 -14.28 -1.70
N THR A 60 -0.59 -14.04 -2.64
CA THR A 60 -0.92 -13.66 -4.02
C THR A 60 -1.85 -14.67 -4.69
N ALA A 61 -1.58 -15.97 -4.48
CA ALA A 61 -2.38 -17.05 -5.04
C ALA A 61 -3.76 -17.20 -4.36
N MET A 62 -3.95 -16.61 -3.17
CA MET A 62 -5.13 -16.84 -2.36
C MET A 62 -6.27 -15.86 -2.66
N ARG A 63 -7.48 -16.40 -2.84
CA ARG A 63 -8.73 -15.65 -2.87
C ARG A 63 -9.56 -15.97 -1.62
N TYR A 64 -9.62 -15.04 -0.68
CA TYR A 64 -10.31 -15.22 0.60
C TYR A 64 -11.84 -15.08 0.54
N PHE A 65 -12.39 -14.70 -0.62
CA PHE A 65 -13.83 -14.57 -0.88
C PHE A 65 -14.19 -15.10 -2.28
N GLN A 66 -15.12 -16.08 -2.33
CA GLN A 66 -15.57 -16.81 -3.54
C GLN A 66 -14.43 -17.48 -4.33
N TYR A 67 -14.15 -18.75 -4.04
CA TYR A 67 -12.99 -19.49 -4.57
C TYR A 67 -13.07 -19.69 -6.10
N THR A 68 -12.08 -19.19 -6.82
CA THR A 68 -11.76 -19.55 -8.22
C THR A 68 -10.26 -19.31 -8.43
N PRO A 69 -9.51 -20.23 -9.07
CA PRO A 69 -8.09 -20.02 -9.37
C PRO A 69 -7.87 -18.76 -10.20
N THR A 70 -6.81 -18.00 -9.90
CA THR A 70 -6.46 -16.79 -10.67
C THR A 70 -4.98 -16.78 -11.02
N THR A 71 -4.62 -16.23 -12.18
CA THR A 71 -3.25 -16.01 -12.66
C THR A 71 -2.71 -14.64 -12.23
N GLN A 72 -2.83 -14.30 -10.94
CA GLN A 72 -2.26 -13.06 -10.42
C GLN A 72 -0.76 -13.20 -10.20
N ARG A 73 -0.07 -12.11 -10.49
CA ARG A 73 1.39 -12.04 -10.49
C ARG A 73 1.90 -11.52 -9.15
N ASP A 74 3.05 -12.03 -8.72
CA ASP A 74 3.66 -11.83 -7.40
C ASP A 74 4.33 -10.43 -7.22
N PRO A 75 5.21 -10.18 -6.21
CA PRO A 75 5.33 -8.87 -5.58
C PRO A 75 6.01 -7.79 -6.42
N VAL A 76 5.71 -6.55 -6.05
CA VAL A 76 6.58 -5.38 -6.28
C VAL A 76 7.74 -5.46 -5.31
N LEU A 77 8.96 -5.46 -5.82
CA LEU A 77 10.21 -5.45 -5.06
C LEU A 77 10.82 -4.06 -5.15
N SER A 78 11.13 -3.44 -4.02
CA SER A 78 11.77 -2.13 -3.93
C SER A 78 12.97 -2.16 -3.00
N ALA A 79 13.95 -1.30 -3.27
CA ALA A 79 15.12 -1.09 -2.42
C ALA A 79 15.22 0.39 -2.04
N HIS A 80 15.57 0.63 -0.78
CA HIS A 80 15.52 1.95 -0.16
C HIS A 80 16.84 2.36 0.50
N GLY A 81 17.96 1.74 0.12
CA GLY A 81 19.26 1.99 0.76
C GLY A 81 19.48 1.29 2.10
N ASP A 82 18.43 1.14 2.93
CA ASP A 82 18.52 0.53 4.26
C ASP A 82 17.79 -0.84 4.36
N ARG A 83 16.89 -1.12 3.41
CA ARG A 83 16.06 -2.33 3.39
C ARG A 83 15.62 -2.70 1.98
N LEU A 84 15.34 -3.98 1.79
CA LEU A 84 14.56 -4.48 0.67
C LEU A 84 13.11 -4.65 1.10
N ARG A 85 12.19 -4.28 0.23
CA ARG A 85 10.75 -4.33 0.47
C ARG A 85 10.06 -5.11 -0.63
N ALA A 86 9.16 -6.02 -0.26
CA ALA A 86 8.33 -6.77 -1.20
C ALA A 86 6.86 -6.59 -0.84
N GLU A 87 6.06 -6.06 -1.76
CA GLU A 87 4.63 -5.79 -1.58
C GLU A 87 3.79 -6.65 -2.52
N CYS A 88 2.74 -7.31 -2.01
CA CYS A 88 1.76 -8.00 -2.85
C CYS A 88 0.33 -7.85 -2.32
N PHE A 89 -0.62 -8.27 -3.15
CA PHE A 89 -2.02 -8.40 -2.76
C PHE A 89 -2.50 -9.82 -2.97
N SER A 90 -3.40 -10.24 -2.09
CA SER A 90 -4.26 -11.39 -2.37
C SER A 90 -5.07 -11.23 -3.64
N ALA A 91 -5.53 -12.36 -4.18
CA ALA A 91 -6.24 -12.39 -5.43
C ALA A 91 -7.57 -11.61 -5.42
N CYS A 92 -8.24 -11.50 -4.28
CA CYS A 92 -9.41 -10.64 -4.10
C CYS A 92 -9.08 -9.19 -3.69
N ASN A 93 -7.79 -8.84 -3.58
CA ASN A 93 -7.29 -7.54 -3.13
C ASN A 93 -7.76 -7.14 -1.72
N SER A 94 -8.25 -8.09 -0.91
CA SER A 94 -8.77 -7.86 0.45
C SER A 94 -7.73 -8.06 1.56
N VAL A 95 -6.54 -8.51 1.17
CA VAL A 95 -5.33 -8.60 1.98
C VAL A 95 -4.18 -8.00 1.20
N TYR A 96 -3.53 -7.00 1.80
CA TYR A 96 -2.23 -6.47 1.41
C TYR A 96 -1.15 -7.15 2.26
N ALA A 97 -0.01 -7.45 1.68
CA ALA A 97 1.15 -8.00 2.38
C ALA A 97 2.41 -7.24 2.01
N ARG A 98 3.24 -6.96 3.01
CA ARG A 98 4.55 -6.35 2.85
C ARG A 98 5.59 -7.12 3.66
N LEU A 99 6.69 -7.46 3.02
CA LEU A 99 7.91 -7.95 3.67
C LEU A 99 8.94 -6.84 3.63
N ASP A 100 9.50 -6.50 4.77
CA ASP A 100 10.69 -5.67 4.94
C ASP A 100 11.85 -6.56 5.35
N VAL A 101 12.97 -6.52 4.62
CA VAL A 101 14.22 -7.20 4.97
C VAL A 101 15.26 -6.11 5.23
N PHE A 102 15.67 -5.98 6.48
CA PHE A 102 16.57 -4.92 6.92
C PHE A 102 18.04 -5.28 6.64
N GLY A 103 18.94 -4.30 6.75
CA GLY A 103 20.36 -4.51 6.51
C GLY A 103 20.98 -5.66 7.31
N ASP A 104 20.54 -5.93 8.55
CA ASP A 104 21.03 -7.07 9.36
C ASP A 104 20.48 -8.43 8.89
N GLY A 105 19.47 -8.43 8.02
CA GLY A 105 18.94 -9.60 7.32
C GLY A 105 19.73 -10.00 6.07
N LEU A 106 20.69 -9.17 5.64
CA LEU A 106 21.41 -9.27 4.37
C LEU A 106 22.93 -9.14 4.58
N ASP A 107 23.71 -9.83 3.77
CA ASP A 107 25.18 -9.83 3.82
C ASP A 107 25.77 -9.81 2.41
N GLY A 108 26.94 -9.19 2.21
CA GLY A 108 27.69 -9.27 0.96
C GLY A 108 27.30 -8.31 -0.16
N GLY A 109 26.50 -7.25 0.10
CA GLY A 109 26.27 -6.16 -0.85
C GLY A 109 25.54 -4.95 -0.26
N GLU A 110 25.86 -3.75 -0.76
CA GLU A 110 25.09 -2.54 -0.45
C GLU A 110 23.68 -2.66 -1.02
N ILE A 111 22.68 -2.24 -0.25
CA ILE A 111 21.31 -2.12 -0.74
C ILE A 111 21.26 -0.81 -1.52
N GLY A 112 20.99 -0.90 -2.82
CA GLY A 112 20.81 0.25 -3.70
C GLY A 112 19.39 0.81 -3.65
N PHE A 113 19.00 1.42 -4.76
CA PHE A 113 17.67 2.01 -4.95
C PHE A 113 17.05 1.51 -6.25
N GLY A 114 15.76 1.17 -6.22
CA GLY A 114 15.06 0.70 -7.41
C GLY A 114 13.73 0.05 -7.11
N THR A 115 12.95 -0.24 -8.15
CA THR A 115 11.70 -1.01 -8.04
C THR A 115 11.49 -1.93 -9.25
N THR A 116 11.43 -3.23 -9.02
CA THR A 116 11.08 -4.24 -10.04
C THR A 116 9.83 -4.99 -9.59
N ASN A 117 9.28 -5.84 -10.43
CA ASN A 117 8.17 -6.70 -10.02
C ASN A 117 8.29 -8.06 -10.71
N VAL A 118 8.04 -9.12 -9.97
CA VAL A 118 8.31 -10.48 -10.44
C VAL A 118 7.13 -11.40 -10.14
N ASP A 119 7.09 -12.54 -10.79
CA ASP A 119 6.19 -13.64 -10.45
C ASP A 119 6.99 -14.74 -9.76
N ILE A 120 6.69 -15.08 -8.50
CA ILE A 120 7.34 -16.16 -7.75
C ILE A 120 6.66 -17.46 -8.20
N THR A 121 7.19 -18.03 -9.27
CA THR A 121 6.63 -19.21 -9.92
C THR A 121 6.62 -20.44 -8.99
N ALA A 122 5.88 -21.47 -9.39
CA ALA A 122 5.89 -22.76 -8.69
C ALA A 122 7.30 -23.32 -8.49
N ASP A 123 8.23 -23.04 -9.42
CA ASP A 123 9.60 -23.53 -9.38
C ASP A 123 10.40 -22.81 -8.29
N THR A 124 10.32 -21.47 -8.24
CA THR A 124 10.89 -20.69 -7.14
C THR A 124 10.26 -21.07 -5.81
N ARG A 125 8.94 -21.27 -5.73
CA ARG A 125 8.27 -21.72 -4.49
C ARG A 125 8.81 -23.06 -4.00
N ARG A 126 9.01 -24.02 -4.91
CA ARG A 126 9.60 -25.34 -4.60
C ARG A 126 11.02 -25.19 -4.07
N MET A 127 11.86 -24.40 -4.75
CA MET A 127 13.23 -24.12 -4.32
C MET A 127 13.27 -23.47 -2.94
N LEU A 128 12.53 -22.38 -2.72
CA LEU A 128 12.47 -21.66 -1.44
C LEU A 128 11.95 -22.54 -0.30
N SER A 129 11.06 -23.50 -0.59
CA SER A 129 10.55 -24.44 0.42
C SER A 129 11.61 -25.47 0.85
N GLY A 130 12.62 -25.72 0.01
CA GLY A 130 13.74 -26.61 0.30
C GLY A 130 14.84 -25.97 1.14
N VAL A 131 14.89 -24.64 1.22
CA VAL A 131 15.98 -23.91 1.88
C VAL A 131 16.10 -24.30 3.36
N GLY A 132 17.25 -24.86 3.72
CA GLY A 132 17.62 -25.25 5.07
C GLY A 132 17.93 -24.07 6.00
N ARG A 133 18.13 -24.36 7.30
CA ARG A 133 18.50 -23.35 8.30
C ARG A 133 19.91 -22.77 8.11
N THR A 134 20.83 -23.59 7.62
CA THR A 134 22.26 -23.30 7.49
C THR A 134 22.71 -23.22 6.03
N GLU A 135 21.79 -23.38 5.09
CA GLU A 135 22.06 -23.33 3.65
C GLU A 135 22.26 -21.89 3.21
N LEU A 136 23.16 -21.65 2.27
CA LEU A 136 23.34 -20.31 1.71
C LEU A 136 22.17 -19.98 0.78
N LEU A 137 21.58 -18.80 0.96
CA LEU A 137 20.59 -18.26 0.05
C LEU A 137 21.11 -16.93 -0.50
N HIS A 138 21.54 -16.95 -1.75
CA HIS A 138 21.96 -15.78 -2.50
C HIS A 138 20.76 -15.16 -3.21
N LEU A 139 20.67 -13.84 -3.21
CA LEU A 139 19.69 -13.06 -3.94
C LEU A 139 20.37 -12.10 -4.90
N ARG A 140 19.73 -11.89 -6.05
CA ARG A 140 19.99 -10.76 -6.94
C ARG A 140 18.68 -10.11 -7.29
N VAL A 141 18.57 -8.81 -7.12
CA VAL A 141 17.36 -8.06 -7.44
C VAL A 141 17.73 -6.86 -8.30
N GLY A 142 17.06 -6.74 -9.44
CA GLY A 142 17.39 -5.74 -10.44
C GLY A 142 16.40 -5.71 -11.60
N ASP A 143 16.84 -5.15 -12.72
CA ASP A 143 16.05 -4.95 -13.93
C ASP A 143 15.71 -6.29 -14.59
N ALA A 144 16.61 -7.26 -14.47
CA ALA A 144 16.38 -8.64 -14.88
C ALA A 144 15.38 -9.36 -13.96
N GLY A 145 14.92 -8.73 -12.87
CA GLY A 145 13.96 -9.29 -11.91
C GLY A 145 14.64 -9.86 -10.67
N LEU A 146 14.24 -11.06 -10.25
CA LEU A 146 14.66 -11.70 -9.00
C LEU A 146 15.37 -13.02 -9.31
N THR A 147 16.65 -13.12 -8.92
CA THR A 147 17.34 -14.41 -8.86
C THR A 147 17.45 -14.83 -7.41
N ALA A 148 17.05 -16.05 -7.11
CA ALA A 148 17.34 -16.71 -5.85
C ALA A 148 18.14 -17.98 -6.13
N ALA A 149 19.21 -18.20 -5.37
CA ALA A 149 20.11 -19.33 -5.59
C ALA A 149 20.61 -19.90 -4.26
N THR A 150 20.70 -21.23 -4.23
CA THR A 150 21.42 -22.01 -3.22
C THR A 150 22.59 -22.72 -3.92
N PRO A 151 23.49 -23.41 -3.19
CA PRO A 151 24.55 -24.18 -3.83
C PRO A 151 24.05 -25.25 -4.82
N GLU A 152 22.85 -25.78 -4.60
CA GLU A 152 22.28 -26.90 -5.36
C GLU A 152 21.26 -26.47 -6.43
N ALA A 153 20.66 -25.28 -6.30
CA ALA A 153 19.59 -24.84 -7.17
C ALA A 153 19.62 -23.32 -7.43
N GLN A 154 19.15 -22.92 -8.61
CA GLN A 154 18.92 -21.51 -8.94
C GLN A 154 17.56 -21.37 -9.60
N SER A 155 16.87 -20.30 -9.27
CA SER A 155 15.69 -19.83 -9.98
C SER A 155 15.81 -18.36 -10.33
N HIS A 156 15.25 -17.98 -11.47
CA HIS A 156 15.28 -16.62 -11.99
C HIS A 156 13.91 -16.22 -12.49
N GLU A 157 13.36 -15.17 -11.88
CA GLU A 157 12.06 -14.60 -12.20
C GLU A 157 12.25 -13.28 -12.93
N ARG A 158 11.75 -13.23 -14.17
CA ARG A 158 11.81 -12.04 -15.02
C ARG A 158 10.73 -11.04 -14.63
N PRO A 159 10.89 -9.75 -14.98
CA PRO A 159 9.85 -8.77 -14.76
C PRO A 159 8.57 -9.13 -15.49
N VAL A 160 7.44 -8.90 -14.83
CA VAL A 160 6.12 -9.28 -15.34
C VAL A 160 5.23 -8.05 -15.52
N ARG A 161 4.17 -8.14 -16.33
CA ARG A 161 3.13 -7.10 -16.36
C ARG A 161 2.20 -7.21 -15.15
N MET A 162 2.11 -6.19 -14.30
CA MET A 162 1.22 -6.21 -13.13
C MET A 162 -0.25 -5.99 -13.50
N PRO A 163 -1.21 -6.50 -12.69
CA PRO A 163 -2.62 -6.19 -12.87
C PRO A 163 -2.92 -4.69 -12.64
N THR A 164 -3.70 -4.08 -13.53
CA THR A 164 -4.03 -2.64 -13.49
C THR A 164 -4.63 -2.18 -12.16
N ARG A 165 -5.43 -3.03 -11.49
CA ARG A 165 -6.07 -2.70 -10.20
C ARG A 165 -5.10 -2.56 -9.02
N TRP A 166 -3.84 -2.99 -9.14
CA TRP A 166 -2.88 -2.92 -8.02
C TRP A 166 -2.49 -1.49 -7.69
N VAL A 167 -2.39 -0.60 -8.68
CA VAL A 167 -2.05 0.82 -8.43
C VAL A 167 -3.11 1.50 -7.55
N PRO A 168 -4.41 1.48 -7.91
CA PRO A 168 -5.46 1.94 -7.01
C PRO A 168 -5.39 1.27 -5.62
N ALA A 169 -5.11 -0.04 -5.56
CA ALA A 169 -5.04 -0.76 -4.30
C ALA A 169 -3.90 -0.25 -3.40
N LEU A 170 -2.70 -0.03 -3.95
CA LEU A 170 -1.54 0.49 -3.24
C LEU A 170 -1.81 1.89 -2.66
N GLY A 171 -2.43 2.76 -3.45
CA GLY A 171 -2.81 4.09 -2.98
C GLY A 171 -3.83 4.05 -1.85
N ASN A 172 -4.89 3.24 -2.01
CA ASN A 172 -5.89 3.10 -0.96
C ASN A 172 -5.28 2.50 0.32
N VAL A 173 -4.37 1.54 0.21
CA VAL A 173 -3.63 0.98 1.36
C VAL A 173 -2.88 2.07 2.11
N ALA A 174 -2.15 2.94 1.41
CA ALA A 174 -1.37 3.99 2.04
C ALA A 174 -2.26 4.88 2.95
N GLU A 175 -3.39 5.33 2.43
CA GLU A 175 -4.30 6.20 3.18
C GLU A 175 -5.08 5.46 4.28
N LEU A 176 -5.57 4.25 4.00
CA LEU A 176 -6.29 3.45 4.98
C LEU A 176 -5.40 3.07 6.16
N HIS A 177 -4.14 2.70 5.91
CA HIS A 177 -3.18 2.35 6.96
C HIS A 177 -2.74 3.57 7.77
N ARG A 178 -2.63 4.75 7.15
CA ARG A 178 -2.32 6.02 7.83
C ARG A 178 -3.32 6.35 8.94
N GLY A 179 -4.59 6.02 8.73
CA GLY A 179 -5.66 6.20 9.70
C GLY A 179 -5.67 5.20 10.86
N THR A 180 -4.81 4.17 10.85
CA THR A 180 -4.78 3.17 11.92
C THR A 180 -3.93 3.60 13.11
N SER A 181 -4.36 3.19 14.30
CA SER A 181 -3.64 3.35 15.56
C SER A 181 -3.22 1.99 16.13
N PRO A 182 -2.12 1.91 16.89
CA PRO A 182 -1.76 0.69 17.62
C PRO A 182 -2.89 0.27 18.58
N GLY A 183 -3.31 -0.99 18.50
CA GLY A 183 -4.32 -1.59 19.37
C GLY A 183 -3.68 -2.35 20.52
N PHE A 184 -2.93 -3.42 20.22
CA PHE A 184 -2.20 -4.20 21.23
C PHE A 184 -0.98 -4.92 20.64
N THR A 185 -0.08 -5.34 21.52
CA THR A 185 1.15 -6.07 21.16
C THR A 185 1.19 -7.45 21.83
N LEU A 186 1.74 -8.44 21.14
CA LEU A 186 2.03 -9.76 21.67
C LEU A 186 3.54 -10.01 21.65
N ASP A 187 4.09 -10.53 22.75
CA ASP A 187 5.45 -11.06 22.78
C ASP A 187 5.59 -12.32 21.90
N ALA A 188 6.82 -12.82 21.76
CA ALA A 188 7.12 -13.99 20.94
C ALA A 188 6.24 -15.22 21.26
N ALA A 189 6.06 -15.55 22.53
CA ALA A 189 5.34 -16.76 22.93
C ALA A 189 3.84 -16.64 22.60
N ARG A 190 3.25 -15.49 22.95
CA ARG A 190 1.84 -15.17 22.70
C ARG A 190 1.53 -15.01 21.22
N ALA A 191 2.43 -14.39 20.45
CA ALA A 191 2.30 -14.24 19.01
C ALA A 191 2.35 -15.60 18.31
N ARG A 192 3.26 -16.50 18.71
CA ARG A 192 3.32 -17.87 18.20
C ARG A 192 2.06 -18.66 18.54
N ALA A 193 1.56 -18.57 19.76
CA ALA A 193 0.32 -19.23 20.15
C ALA A 193 -0.88 -18.75 19.31
N PHE A 194 -1.01 -17.42 19.13
CA PHE A 194 -2.04 -16.85 18.28
C PHE A 194 -1.91 -17.31 16.82
N ILE A 195 -0.72 -17.16 16.21
CA ILE A 195 -0.49 -17.55 14.81
C ILE A 195 -0.72 -19.04 14.61
N GLY A 196 -0.30 -19.90 15.55
CA GLY A 196 -0.56 -21.34 15.53
C GLY A 196 -2.04 -21.69 15.58
N SER A 197 -2.87 -20.84 16.20
CA SER A 197 -4.32 -21.02 16.29
C SER A 197 -5.11 -20.53 15.05
N LEU A 198 -4.44 -19.89 14.09
CA LEU A 198 -5.11 -19.33 12.92
C LEU A 198 -5.77 -20.43 12.08
N PRO A 199 -7.02 -20.22 11.62
CA PRO A 199 -7.73 -21.19 10.82
C PRO A 199 -7.08 -21.35 9.44
N ALA A 200 -7.43 -22.42 8.73
CA ALA A 200 -6.99 -22.61 7.34
C ALA A 200 -7.50 -21.51 6.42
N ALA A 201 -6.75 -21.21 5.35
CA ALA A 201 -7.15 -20.22 4.35
C ALA A 201 -8.51 -20.52 3.70
N THR A 202 -8.89 -21.80 3.65
CA THR A 202 -10.16 -22.30 3.11
C THR A 202 -11.29 -22.39 4.14
N ALA A 203 -11.02 -22.08 5.41
CA ALA A 203 -12.03 -22.14 6.46
C ALA A 203 -13.09 -21.05 6.27
N SER A 204 -14.30 -21.30 6.76
CA SER A 204 -15.35 -20.29 6.82
C SER A 204 -14.86 -19.05 7.58
N GLY A 205 -15.04 -17.87 6.96
CA GLY A 205 -14.55 -16.62 7.52
C GLY A 205 -15.19 -16.29 8.86
N ARG A 206 -14.38 -16.27 9.92
CA ARG A 206 -14.82 -15.84 11.26
C ARG A 206 -14.41 -14.41 11.51
N SER A 207 -15.39 -13.55 11.71
CA SER A 207 -15.21 -12.14 12.02
C SER A 207 -15.48 -11.87 13.50
N GLY A 208 -14.72 -10.98 14.11
CA GLY A 208 -14.92 -10.58 15.50
C GLY A 208 -13.87 -9.57 15.96
N TRP A 209 -13.74 -9.44 17.28
CA TRP A 209 -12.80 -8.54 17.94
C TRP A 209 -11.66 -9.34 18.54
N LEU A 210 -10.45 -9.19 17.99
CA LEU A 210 -9.25 -9.74 18.61
C LEU A 210 -8.99 -8.97 19.90
N THR A 211 -9.13 -9.68 21.01
CA THR A 211 -8.91 -9.15 22.35
C THR A 211 -7.66 -9.80 22.94
N PRO A 212 -6.70 -9.02 23.45
CA PRO A 212 -5.52 -9.59 24.10
C PRO A 212 -5.92 -10.41 25.35
N THR A 213 -5.22 -11.50 25.58
CA THR A 213 -5.38 -12.38 26.76
C THR A 213 -4.02 -12.65 27.39
N SER A 214 -4.01 -13.24 28.58
CA SER A 214 -2.76 -13.68 29.23
C SER A 214 -1.95 -14.68 28.38
N THR A 215 -2.62 -15.45 27.52
CA THR A 215 -2.05 -16.52 26.68
C THR A 215 -1.87 -16.14 25.21
N GLY A 216 -2.27 -14.94 24.78
CA GLY A 216 -2.25 -14.57 23.36
C GLY A 216 -3.30 -13.52 23.02
N ALA A 217 -4.10 -13.82 21.99
CA ALA A 217 -5.29 -13.07 21.63
C ALA A 217 -6.41 -14.05 21.29
N ARG A 218 -7.65 -13.67 21.61
CA ARG A 218 -8.85 -14.46 21.28
C ARG A 218 -9.81 -13.65 20.42
N LEU A 219 -10.52 -14.33 19.53
CA LEU A 219 -11.59 -13.71 18.75
C LEU A 219 -12.89 -13.69 19.57
N ALA A 220 -13.29 -12.52 20.05
CA ALA A 220 -14.54 -12.30 20.76
C ALA A 220 -15.67 -11.85 19.81
N ALA A 221 -16.92 -12.11 20.22
CA ALA A 221 -18.13 -11.70 19.48
C ALA A 221 -18.61 -10.28 19.83
N ARG A 222 -18.00 -9.62 20.81
CA ARG A 222 -18.32 -8.25 21.23
C ARG A 222 -17.05 -7.43 21.40
N PRO A 223 -17.09 -6.10 21.18
CA PRO A 223 -15.95 -5.22 21.39
C PRO A 223 -15.54 -5.18 22.87
N SER A 224 -14.26 -4.93 23.10
CA SER A 224 -13.70 -4.60 24.41
C SER A 224 -12.58 -3.57 24.25
N THR A 225 -12.22 -2.90 25.34
CA THR A 225 -11.17 -1.88 25.32
C THR A 225 -9.84 -2.45 24.83
N GLY A 226 -9.23 -1.79 23.85
CA GLY A 226 -7.97 -2.23 23.23
C GLY A 226 -8.11 -3.40 22.25
N ALA A 227 -9.33 -3.84 21.94
CA ALA A 227 -9.55 -4.87 20.92
C ALA A 227 -9.46 -4.29 19.50
N VAL A 228 -9.01 -5.12 18.57
CA VAL A 228 -8.96 -4.79 17.13
C VAL A 228 -10.00 -5.63 16.38
N ARG A 229 -10.89 -4.99 15.64
CA ARG A 229 -11.88 -5.68 14.79
C ARG A 229 -11.17 -6.33 13.60
N ILE A 230 -11.34 -7.64 13.43
CA ILE A 230 -10.82 -8.39 12.28
C ILE A 230 -11.96 -9.11 11.58
N ALA A 231 -12.25 -8.74 10.33
CA ALA A 231 -13.14 -9.55 9.50
C ALA A 231 -12.39 -10.73 8.90
N GLY A 232 -12.95 -11.94 8.94
CA GLY A 232 -12.33 -13.15 8.38
C GLY A 232 -10.92 -13.45 8.89
N LEU A 233 -10.80 -14.05 10.08
CA LEU A 233 -9.52 -14.42 10.70
C LEU A 233 -8.64 -15.34 9.83
N HIS A 234 -9.25 -16.13 8.93
CA HIS A 234 -8.56 -16.98 7.95
C HIS A 234 -7.68 -16.20 6.97
N ARG A 235 -7.92 -14.89 6.81
CA ARG A 235 -7.11 -13.99 5.99
C ARG A 235 -5.66 -13.83 6.49
N LEU A 236 -5.40 -14.17 7.75
CA LEU A 236 -4.05 -14.16 8.34
C LEU A 236 -3.32 -15.51 8.23
N SER A 237 -3.97 -16.54 7.68
CA SER A 237 -3.50 -17.94 7.72
C SER A 237 -2.10 -18.18 7.11
N ALA A 238 -1.66 -17.34 6.17
CA ALA A 238 -0.34 -17.41 5.54
C ALA A 238 0.81 -17.12 6.53
N LEU A 239 0.54 -16.41 7.64
CA LEU A 239 1.51 -16.17 8.71
C LEU A 239 1.96 -17.46 9.40
N ARG A 240 1.20 -18.56 9.30
CA ARG A 240 1.58 -19.85 9.89
C ARG A 240 2.91 -20.38 9.35
N ARG A 241 3.28 -20.04 8.11
CA ARG A 241 4.59 -20.37 7.54
C ARG A 241 5.75 -19.72 8.30
N MET A 242 5.51 -18.59 8.97
CA MET A 242 6.49 -17.86 9.79
C MET A 242 6.62 -18.35 11.21
N LEU A 243 5.74 -19.25 11.68
CA LEU A 243 5.60 -19.60 13.09
C LEU A 243 6.94 -19.85 13.84
N PRO A 244 7.93 -20.58 13.29
CA PRO A 244 9.22 -20.81 13.96
C PRO A 244 10.12 -19.58 14.12
N HIS A 245 9.85 -18.49 13.40
CA HIS A 245 10.69 -17.28 13.38
C HIS A 245 10.03 -16.07 14.05
N VAL A 246 8.75 -16.15 14.41
CA VAL A 246 8.01 -15.06 15.06
C VAL A 246 8.72 -14.61 16.34
N ARG A 247 8.98 -13.31 16.47
CA ARG A 247 9.55 -12.65 17.67
C ARG A 247 8.53 -11.80 18.43
N GLY A 248 7.43 -11.45 17.78
CA GLY A 248 6.33 -10.70 18.37
C GLY A 248 5.34 -10.29 17.29
N ALA A 249 4.23 -9.69 17.71
CA ALA A 249 3.26 -9.13 16.77
C ALA A 249 2.64 -7.84 17.31
N VAL A 250 2.33 -6.90 16.41
CA VAL A 250 1.62 -5.66 16.71
C VAL A 250 0.33 -5.63 15.88
N PHE A 251 -0.78 -5.35 16.53
CA PHE A 251 -2.09 -5.22 15.89
C PHE A 251 -2.49 -3.75 15.89
N HIS A 252 -2.75 -3.20 14.71
CA HIS A 252 -3.25 -1.84 14.51
C HIS A 252 -4.69 -1.87 14.02
N GLY A 253 -5.47 -0.88 14.46
CA GLY A 253 -6.89 -0.75 14.22
C GLY A 253 -7.62 -0.38 15.51
N SER A 254 -8.96 -0.34 15.45
CA SER A 254 -9.80 -0.02 16.59
C SER A 254 -10.85 -1.11 16.83
N ALA A 255 -11.68 -0.92 17.86
CA ALA A 255 -12.84 -1.76 18.10
C ALA A 255 -14.00 -1.44 17.13
N GLU A 256 -13.93 -0.35 16.38
CA GLU A 256 -14.91 0.01 15.36
C GLU A 256 -14.66 -0.79 14.07
N THR A 257 -15.61 -0.75 13.14
CA THR A 257 -15.40 -1.39 11.84
C THR A 257 -14.43 -0.55 11.01
N GLY A 258 -13.53 -1.22 10.29
CA GLY A 258 -12.50 -0.54 9.51
C GLY A 258 -11.37 -1.49 9.12
N VAL A 259 -10.27 -0.90 8.66
CA VAL A 259 -9.05 -1.63 8.29
C VAL A 259 -8.30 -2.04 9.54
N ALA A 260 -7.72 -3.24 9.48
CA ALA A 260 -6.85 -3.75 10.52
C ALA A 260 -5.52 -4.19 9.92
N VAL A 261 -4.43 -3.92 10.63
CA VAL A 261 -3.08 -4.24 10.18
C VAL A 261 -2.38 -5.08 11.24
N VAL A 262 -1.70 -6.13 10.83
CA VAL A 262 -0.92 -7.01 11.72
C VAL A 262 0.52 -7.02 11.27
N GLU A 263 1.41 -6.60 12.14
CA GLU A 263 2.85 -6.69 11.95
C GLU A 263 3.40 -7.87 12.73
N VAL A 264 4.29 -8.64 12.12
CA VAL A 264 4.98 -9.78 12.73
C VAL A 264 6.48 -9.53 12.63
N ASP A 265 7.13 -9.43 13.79
CA ASP A 265 8.57 -9.25 13.89
C ASP A 265 9.30 -10.57 13.65
N LEU A 266 10.35 -10.53 12.84
CA LEU A 266 11.18 -11.67 12.44
C LEU A 266 12.67 -11.32 12.58
N PRO A 267 13.58 -12.30 12.63
CA PRO A 267 15.01 -12.01 12.59
C PRO A 267 15.43 -11.32 11.28
N GLY A 268 15.88 -10.07 11.38
CA GLY A 268 16.35 -9.26 10.24
C GLY A 268 15.25 -8.87 9.24
N ALA A 269 13.98 -9.03 9.62
CA ALA A 269 12.86 -8.79 8.72
C ALA A 269 11.55 -8.50 9.47
N ARG A 270 10.54 -8.01 8.76
CA ARG A 270 9.17 -7.85 9.26
C ARG A 270 8.17 -8.20 8.16
N ILE A 271 7.07 -8.86 8.55
CA ILE A 271 5.90 -9.04 7.67
C ILE A 271 4.74 -8.22 8.21
N THR A 272 4.10 -7.44 7.34
CA THR A 272 2.92 -6.64 7.63
C THR A 272 1.77 -7.09 6.75
N LEU A 273 0.63 -7.46 7.34
CA LEU A 273 -0.61 -7.78 6.62
C LEU A 273 -1.70 -6.74 6.91
N GLY A 274 -2.22 -6.10 5.87
CA GLY A 274 -3.37 -5.19 5.95
C GLY A 274 -4.64 -5.85 5.45
N LEU A 275 -5.73 -5.77 6.20
CA LEU A 275 -7.02 -6.39 5.88
C LEU A 275 -8.07 -5.30 5.67
N THR A 276 -8.80 -5.38 4.56
CA THR A 276 -10.01 -4.55 4.36
C THR A 276 -11.08 -4.87 5.40
N GLU A 277 -11.99 -3.92 5.62
CA GLU A 277 -13.12 -4.05 6.57
C GLU A 277 -13.94 -5.32 6.34
N GLU A 278 -14.12 -5.75 5.08
CA GLU A 278 -14.87 -6.96 4.73
C GLU A 278 -14.12 -7.86 3.74
N PRO A 279 -14.23 -9.19 3.83
CA PRO A 279 -13.48 -10.13 2.97
C PRO A 279 -13.74 -9.98 1.47
N TRP A 280 -14.93 -9.51 1.08
CA TRP A 280 -15.34 -9.27 -0.32
C TRP A 280 -14.97 -7.87 -0.83
N ARG A 281 -14.47 -6.98 0.03
CA ARG A 281 -14.00 -5.66 -0.35
C ARG A 281 -12.52 -5.72 -0.65
N GLY A 282 -12.14 -5.32 -1.85
CA GLY A 282 -10.74 -5.16 -2.24
C GLY A 282 -10.28 -3.71 -2.09
N HIS A 283 -9.01 -3.50 -1.75
CA HIS A 283 -8.43 -2.17 -1.57
C HIS A 283 -8.58 -1.26 -2.80
N SER A 284 -8.58 -1.82 -4.01
CA SER A 284 -8.65 -1.06 -5.27
C SER A 284 -9.91 -0.21 -5.44
N GLY A 285 -10.99 -0.49 -4.70
CA GLY A 285 -12.28 0.20 -4.86
C GLY A 285 -12.69 1.10 -3.68
N GLU A 286 -11.84 1.30 -2.67
CA GLU A 286 -12.26 1.94 -1.41
C GLU A 286 -12.45 3.46 -1.52
N GLY A 287 -11.72 4.13 -2.43
CA GLY A 287 -11.85 5.57 -2.67
C GLY A 287 -11.39 6.45 -1.50
N SER A 288 -10.48 5.96 -0.66
CA SER A 288 -9.98 6.69 0.52
C SER A 288 -9.20 7.95 0.13
N LEU A 289 -8.58 7.97 -1.04
CA LEU A 289 -7.78 9.08 -1.54
C LEU A 289 -8.58 10.26 -2.11
N LEU A 290 -9.90 10.10 -2.33
CA LEU A 290 -10.69 11.07 -3.09
C LEU A 290 -10.71 12.48 -2.50
N ILE A 291 -10.57 12.61 -1.18
CA ILE A 291 -10.53 13.93 -0.52
C ILE A 291 -9.21 14.64 -0.83
N GLY A 292 -8.06 13.97 -0.67
CA GLY A 292 -6.75 14.55 -0.99
C GLY A 292 -6.59 14.86 -2.48
N LEU A 293 -7.19 14.03 -3.35
CA LEU A 293 -7.23 14.29 -4.80
C LEU A 293 -8.17 15.44 -5.21
N ALA A 294 -9.07 15.84 -4.31
CA ALA A 294 -10.01 16.93 -4.52
C ALA A 294 -9.50 18.26 -3.95
N THR A 295 -8.23 18.34 -3.53
CA THR A 295 -7.58 19.61 -3.19
C THR A 295 -7.20 20.36 -4.48
N PRO A 296 -7.36 21.70 -4.54
CA PRO A 296 -6.77 22.53 -5.59
C PRO A 296 -5.26 22.30 -5.73
N ASP A 297 -4.73 22.48 -6.94
CA ASP A 297 -3.30 22.31 -7.30
C ASP A 297 -2.65 20.95 -6.96
N ALA A 298 -3.40 19.98 -6.43
CA ALA A 298 -2.80 18.76 -5.88
C ALA A 298 -1.96 17.97 -6.89
N LEU A 299 -2.31 18.04 -8.18
CA LEU A 299 -1.54 17.41 -9.25
C LEU A 299 -0.21 18.14 -9.49
N ASP A 300 -0.22 19.46 -9.57
CA ASP A 300 0.99 20.26 -9.79
C ASP A 300 1.94 20.17 -8.57
N ASP A 301 1.38 20.18 -7.36
CA ASP A 301 2.14 19.94 -6.13
C ASP A 301 2.75 18.53 -6.10
N ALA A 302 2.04 17.53 -6.62
CA ALA A 302 2.53 16.17 -6.70
C ALA A 302 3.72 16.06 -7.65
N ASP A 303 3.72 16.76 -8.77
CA ASP A 303 4.86 16.81 -9.69
C ASP A 303 6.08 17.46 -9.02
N LEU A 304 5.88 18.58 -8.30
CA LEU A 304 6.94 19.24 -7.54
C LEU A 304 7.50 18.35 -6.42
N VAL A 305 6.62 17.74 -5.61
CA VAL A 305 7.03 16.83 -4.53
C VAL A 305 7.72 15.59 -5.10
N ALA A 306 7.23 15.01 -6.19
CA ALA A 306 7.84 13.85 -6.83
C ALA A 306 9.28 14.11 -7.27
N ALA A 307 9.58 15.32 -7.76
CA ALA A 307 10.93 15.69 -8.14
C ALA A 307 11.92 15.71 -6.96
N MET A 308 11.42 15.80 -5.72
CA MET A 308 12.23 15.79 -4.49
C MET A 308 12.41 14.39 -3.88
N LEU A 309 11.71 13.37 -4.38
CA LEU A 309 11.76 12.02 -3.85
C LEU A 309 12.87 11.19 -4.53
N ALA A 310 13.56 10.40 -3.71
CA ALA A 310 14.72 9.60 -4.10
C ALA A 310 14.76 8.24 -3.37
N PHE A 311 13.63 7.53 -3.38
CA PHE A 311 13.46 6.18 -2.79
C PHE A 311 13.58 6.14 -1.26
N GLU A 312 13.20 7.22 -0.59
CA GLU A 312 13.24 7.31 0.86
C GLU A 312 12.49 6.13 1.50
N PRO A 313 13.13 5.38 2.42
CA PRO A 313 12.43 4.39 3.24
C PRO A 313 11.43 5.07 4.19
N ARG A 314 11.69 6.35 4.51
CA ARG A 314 10.87 7.25 5.32
C ARG A 314 10.96 8.66 4.74
N ILE A 315 9.87 9.13 4.14
CA ILE A 315 9.76 10.48 3.59
C ILE A 315 9.67 11.48 4.75
N ASP A 316 10.56 12.47 4.73
CA ASP A 316 10.56 13.60 5.65
C ASP A 316 9.68 14.73 5.11
N VAL A 317 8.49 14.88 5.70
CA VAL A 317 7.53 15.91 5.30
C VAL A 317 8.07 17.32 5.58
N THR A 318 8.80 17.51 6.67
CA THR A 318 9.37 18.82 7.03
C THR A 318 10.44 19.24 6.03
N ARG A 319 11.27 18.28 5.58
CA ARG A 319 12.23 18.51 4.48
C ARG A 319 11.49 18.91 3.20
N LEU A 320 10.44 18.18 2.82
CA LEU A 320 9.66 18.49 1.63
C LEU A 320 9.03 19.89 1.69
N GLN A 321 8.48 20.29 2.84
CA GLN A 321 7.94 21.65 3.00
C GLN A 321 9.02 22.72 2.74
N SER A 322 10.24 22.49 3.23
CA SER A 322 11.35 23.43 3.05
C SER A 322 11.83 23.47 1.60
N ASP A 323 11.98 22.30 0.96
CA ASP A 323 12.51 22.17 -0.40
C ASP A 323 11.52 22.65 -1.47
N THR A 324 10.22 22.53 -1.21
CA THR A 324 9.15 22.90 -2.15
C THR A 324 8.47 24.23 -1.83
N ALA A 325 8.74 24.81 -0.66
CA ALA A 325 8.02 25.94 -0.09
C ALA A 325 6.50 25.74 0.05
N LEU A 326 6.02 24.48 0.06
CA LEU A 326 4.62 24.14 0.25
C LEU A 326 4.26 24.02 1.74
N PRO A 327 3.07 24.46 2.17
CA PRO A 327 2.57 24.16 3.50
C PRO A 327 2.33 22.65 3.68
N GLU A 328 2.37 22.16 4.92
CA GLU A 328 2.25 20.73 5.24
C GLU A 328 1.01 20.09 4.60
N ALA A 329 -0.13 20.79 4.62
CA ALA A 329 -1.38 20.31 4.03
C ALA A 329 -1.25 20.03 2.53
N ARG A 330 -0.61 20.92 1.77
CA ARG A 330 -0.36 20.75 0.33
C ARG A 330 0.62 19.60 0.05
N VAL A 331 1.69 19.49 0.84
CA VAL A 331 2.61 18.34 0.77
C VAL A 331 1.86 17.02 1.03
N ARG A 332 0.93 16.98 1.99
CA ARG A 332 0.12 15.78 2.26
C ARG A 332 -0.84 15.45 1.12
N SER A 333 -1.49 16.45 0.51
CA SER A 333 -2.33 16.23 -0.68
C SER A 333 -1.53 15.75 -1.88
N ALA A 334 -0.33 16.30 -2.10
CA ALA A 334 0.62 15.83 -3.10
C ALA A 334 1.02 14.36 -2.87
N LEU A 335 1.36 13.99 -1.63
CA LEU A 335 1.65 12.59 -1.27
C LEU A 335 0.43 11.67 -1.45
N ALA A 336 -0.81 12.17 -1.30
CA ALA A 336 -2.02 11.40 -1.60
C ALA A 336 -2.19 11.17 -3.12
N VAL A 337 -1.85 12.15 -3.95
CA VAL A 337 -1.79 11.97 -5.42
C VAL A 337 -0.72 10.95 -5.81
N LEU A 338 0.48 11.06 -5.24
CA LEU A 338 1.56 10.08 -5.48
C LEU A 338 1.22 8.68 -4.95
N ALA A 339 0.43 8.59 -3.88
CA ALA A 339 -0.13 7.33 -3.42
C ALA A 339 -1.16 6.80 -4.45
N ALA A 340 -2.00 7.65 -5.03
CA ALA A 340 -2.98 7.26 -6.07
C ALA A 340 -2.33 6.69 -7.33
N SER A 341 -1.15 7.20 -7.72
CA SER A 341 -0.33 6.63 -8.80
C SER A 341 0.52 5.44 -8.34
N GLY A 342 0.46 5.11 -7.04
CA GLY A 342 1.16 3.99 -6.42
C GLY A 342 2.66 4.23 -6.22
N ARG A 343 3.16 5.46 -6.37
CA ARG A 343 4.57 5.84 -6.13
C ARG A 343 4.89 6.09 -4.65
N VAL A 344 3.87 6.28 -3.82
CA VAL A 344 4.01 6.42 -2.38
C VAL A 344 3.24 5.32 -1.64
N GLY A 345 3.86 4.75 -0.61
CA GLY A 345 3.21 3.85 0.35
C GLY A 345 3.21 4.43 1.77
N TRP A 346 2.57 3.74 2.70
CA TRP A 346 2.59 4.09 4.13
C TRP A 346 3.13 2.94 4.98
N ASP A 347 4.03 3.28 5.90
CA ASP A 347 4.58 2.35 6.88
C ASP A 347 3.93 2.57 8.25
N VAL A 348 3.15 1.59 8.71
CA VAL A 348 2.48 1.66 10.02
C VAL A 348 3.46 1.61 11.19
N HIS A 349 4.65 1.02 11.00
CA HIS A 349 5.68 0.97 12.03
C HIS A 349 6.40 2.31 12.17
N ASP A 350 6.95 2.78 11.05
CA ASP A 350 7.72 4.03 11.00
C ASP A 350 6.82 5.27 11.05
N ARG A 351 5.50 5.07 10.91
CA ARG A 351 4.45 6.09 10.82
C ARG A 351 4.80 7.18 9.81
N ALA A 352 5.32 6.74 8.68
CA ALA A 352 5.83 7.60 7.62
C ALA A 352 5.44 7.06 6.25
N HIS A 353 5.37 7.97 5.28
CA HIS A 353 5.33 7.57 3.88
C HIS A 353 6.69 7.01 3.46
N PHE A 354 6.69 6.15 2.46
CA PHE A 354 7.91 5.67 1.79
C PHE A 354 7.74 5.79 0.28
N HIS A 355 8.86 6.01 -0.41
CA HIS A 355 8.87 6.19 -1.86
C HIS A 355 9.26 4.91 -2.59
N ARG A 356 8.49 4.54 -3.61
CA ARG A 356 8.81 3.49 -4.59
C ARG A 356 8.48 4.03 -5.99
N GLU A 357 9.10 3.49 -7.03
CA GLU A 357 8.75 3.93 -8.38
C GLU A 357 7.79 2.95 -9.06
N LEU A 358 6.67 3.46 -9.57
CA LEU A 358 5.76 2.75 -10.47
C LEU A 358 5.59 3.60 -11.75
N PRO A 359 5.12 3.01 -12.87
CA PRO A 359 4.87 3.75 -14.09
C PRO A 359 3.86 4.84 -13.84
N ASP A 360 4.31 6.05 -14.15
CA ASP A 360 3.44 7.18 -14.16
C ASP A 360 2.58 7.17 -15.43
N ASP A 361 1.32 7.53 -15.24
CA ASP A 361 0.30 7.68 -16.26
C ASP A 361 -0.56 8.83 -15.76
N PRO A 362 -0.29 10.07 -16.22
CA PRO A 362 -0.95 11.27 -15.69
C PRO A 362 -2.48 11.17 -15.76
N ASP A 363 -3.01 10.52 -16.80
CA ASP A 363 -4.45 10.32 -17.00
C ASP A 363 -5.04 9.23 -16.08
N ARG A 364 -4.20 8.39 -15.46
CA ARG A 364 -4.65 7.31 -14.58
C ARG A 364 -5.38 7.83 -13.36
N VAL A 365 -4.87 8.89 -12.73
CA VAL A 365 -5.50 9.44 -11.52
C VAL A 365 -6.95 9.82 -11.84
N ALA A 366 -7.22 10.41 -13.01
CA ALA A 366 -8.58 10.69 -13.45
C ALA A 366 -9.37 9.41 -13.76
N ARG A 367 -8.80 8.50 -14.57
CA ARG A 367 -9.45 7.25 -15.01
C ARG A 367 -9.86 6.34 -13.85
N ASP A 368 -9.01 6.20 -12.84
CA ASP A 368 -9.23 5.33 -11.69
C ASP A 368 -10.13 5.99 -10.62
N ASN A 369 -10.43 7.29 -10.75
CA ASN A 369 -11.28 8.04 -9.83
C ASN A 369 -12.48 8.70 -10.54
N PRO A 370 -13.41 7.92 -11.14
CA PRO A 370 -14.54 8.44 -11.92
C PRO A 370 -15.52 9.30 -11.10
N ARG A 371 -15.58 9.10 -9.77
CA ARG A 371 -16.35 9.94 -8.85
C ARG A 371 -15.80 11.37 -8.79
N LEU A 372 -14.47 11.51 -8.78
CA LEU A 372 -13.80 12.82 -8.79
C LEU A 372 -13.97 13.51 -10.15
N VAL A 373 -13.81 12.78 -11.25
CA VAL A 373 -14.08 13.29 -12.61
C VAL A 373 -15.51 13.81 -12.72
N SER A 374 -16.48 13.05 -12.21
CA SER A 374 -17.88 13.47 -12.19
C SER A 374 -18.10 14.70 -11.31
N ALA A 375 -17.42 14.80 -10.16
CA ALA A 375 -17.50 15.95 -9.27
C ALA A 375 -16.97 17.23 -9.93
N ARG A 376 -15.79 17.15 -10.57
CA ARG A 376 -15.21 18.26 -11.34
C ARG A 376 -16.13 18.72 -12.47
N ARG A 377 -16.78 17.78 -13.18
CA ARG A 377 -17.79 18.11 -14.20
C ARG A 377 -19.01 18.83 -13.62
N LEU A 378 -19.49 18.43 -12.45
CA LEU A 378 -20.61 19.11 -11.78
C LEU A 378 -20.26 20.56 -11.45
N LEU A 379 -19.04 20.79 -10.94
CA LEU A 379 -18.54 22.12 -10.64
C LEU A 379 -18.40 22.98 -11.91
N ALA A 380 -17.82 22.43 -12.98
CA ALA A 380 -17.67 23.12 -14.26
C ALA A 380 -19.01 23.47 -14.96
N SER A 381 -20.10 22.82 -14.57
CA SER A 381 -21.45 23.09 -15.06
C SER A 381 -22.30 23.99 -14.15
N ASP A 382 -21.68 24.66 -13.17
CA ASP A 382 -22.34 25.50 -12.16
C ASP A 382 -23.53 24.80 -11.47
N ALA A 383 -23.39 23.49 -11.25
CA ALA A 383 -24.44 22.65 -10.71
C ALA A 383 -24.49 22.64 -9.17
N VAL A 384 -23.51 23.28 -8.52
CA VAL A 384 -23.35 23.36 -7.07
C VAL A 384 -23.79 24.75 -6.60
N ARG A 385 -24.77 24.83 -5.69
CA ARG A 385 -25.28 26.10 -5.14
C ARG A 385 -25.43 26.02 -3.63
N ARG A 386 -25.15 27.10 -2.92
CA ARG A 386 -25.48 27.19 -1.48
C ARG A 386 -27.00 27.14 -1.30
N ASP A 387 -27.45 26.41 -0.27
CA ASP A 387 -28.86 26.24 0.09
C ASP A 387 -28.99 26.23 1.61
N GLY A 388 -29.27 27.40 2.20
CA GLY A 388 -29.25 27.60 3.65
C GLY A 388 -27.87 27.31 4.26
N ALA A 389 -27.84 26.46 5.29
CA ALA A 389 -26.61 26.01 5.95
C ALA A 389 -25.89 24.87 5.20
N GLY A 390 -26.41 24.43 4.05
CA GLY A 390 -25.83 23.36 3.24
C GLY A 390 -25.75 23.75 1.77
N TRP A 391 -25.79 22.72 0.94
CA TRP A 391 -25.56 22.81 -0.49
C TRP A 391 -26.58 22.00 -1.26
N ARG A 392 -26.93 22.49 -2.44
CA ARG A 392 -27.74 21.79 -3.44
C ARG A 392 -26.90 21.51 -4.67
N VAL A 393 -26.83 20.23 -5.06
CA VAL A 393 -26.08 19.79 -6.24
C VAL A 393 -27.03 19.17 -7.25
N ARG A 394 -27.15 19.78 -8.43
CA ARG A 394 -27.94 19.24 -9.55
C ARG A 394 -27.13 18.20 -10.30
N SER A 395 -27.65 16.99 -10.48
CA SER A 395 -26.97 15.94 -11.24
C SER A 395 -27.99 15.09 -12.00
N GLY A 396 -27.97 15.17 -13.34
CA GLY A 396 -29.02 14.57 -14.16
C GLY A 396 -30.34 15.29 -13.89
N ASP A 397 -31.43 14.53 -13.72
CA ASP A 397 -32.77 15.08 -13.48
C ASP A 397 -33.09 15.34 -11.99
N GLY A 398 -32.12 15.14 -11.09
CA GLY A 398 -32.31 15.24 -9.64
C GLY A 398 -31.46 16.34 -8.99
N ASP A 399 -32.00 16.92 -7.92
CA ASP A 399 -31.29 17.80 -6.99
C ASP A 399 -30.97 17.04 -5.69
N TYR A 400 -29.71 17.09 -5.26
CA TYR A 400 -29.23 16.42 -4.05
C TYR A 400 -28.85 17.44 -3.00
N LEU A 401 -29.31 17.24 -1.76
CA LEU A 401 -28.90 18.05 -0.61
C LEU A 401 -27.62 17.47 -0.03
N VAL A 402 -26.66 18.34 0.25
CA VAL A 402 -25.34 18.02 0.78
C VAL A 402 -25.04 18.93 1.97
N ALA A 403 -24.58 18.34 3.06
CA ALA A 403 -24.00 19.09 4.18
C ALA A 403 -22.57 18.58 4.43
N ILE A 404 -21.68 19.47 4.84
CA ILE A 404 -20.29 19.15 5.19
C ILE A 404 -20.10 19.02 6.71
N ASP A 405 -21.02 19.54 7.52
CA ASP A 405 -21.01 19.40 8.97
C ASP A 405 -22.44 19.27 9.55
N PRO A 406 -22.84 18.09 10.06
CA PRO A 406 -22.18 16.80 9.84
C PRO A 406 -22.25 16.40 8.35
N VAL A 407 -21.23 15.68 7.89
CA VAL A 407 -21.16 15.22 6.49
C VAL A 407 -22.39 14.38 6.14
N SER A 408 -23.18 14.84 5.17
CA SER A 408 -24.32 14.09 4.66
C SER A 408 -24.62 14.39 3.19
N CYS A 409 -25.23 13.42 2.50
CA CYS A 409 -25.76 13.62 1.15
C CYS A 409 -26.98 12.73 0.91
N THR A 410 -28.01 13.26 0.24
CA THR A 410 -29.25 12.51 -0.06
C THR A 410 -29.13 11.51 -1.22
N CYS A 411 -27.94 11.35 -1.82
CA CYS A 411 -27.76 10.40 -2.91
C CYS A 411 -27.64 8.95 -2.43
N THR A 412 -28.03 8.00 -3.28
CA THR A 412 -28.02 6.56 -2.97
C THR A 412 -26.65 6.07 -2.48
N TRP A 413 -25.55 6.57 -3.05
CA TRP A 413 -24.20 6.19 -2.63
C TRP A 413 -23.96 6.47 -1.14
N HIS A 414 -24.25 7.70 -0.70
CA HIS A 414 -24.04 8.09 0.69
C HIS A 414 -25.04 7.42 1.62
N LEU A 415 -26.29 7.26 1.20
CA LEU A 415 -27.30 6.52 1.98
C LEU A 415 -26.93 5.04 2.18
N THR A 416 -26.22 4.43 1.22
CA THR A 416 -25.82 3.02 1.29
C THR A 416 -24.47 2.81 1.99
N HIS A 417 -23.55 3.77 1.90
CA HIS A 417 -22.14 3.59 2.30
C HIS A 417 -21.64 4.60 3.32
N GLY A 418 -22.40 5.66 3.63
CA GLY A 418 -21.95 6.77 4.46
C GLY A 418 -20.63 7.35 3.95
N THR A 419 -19.64 7.42 4.84
CA THR A 419 -18.25 7.82 4.56
C THR A 419 -17.29 6.63 4.40
N GLY A 420 -17.75 5.39 4.64
CA GLY A 420 -16.90 4.19 4.69
C GLY A 420 -16.34 3.72 3.34
N ARG A 421 -16.80 4.27 2.21
CA ARG A 421 -16.26 4.01 0.85
C ARG A 421 -15.79 5.27 0.13
N GLY A 422 -15.38 6.27 0.92
CA GLY A 422 -15.06 7.59 0.41
C GLY A 422 -16.30 8.38 -0.05
N PRO A 423 -16.13 9.69 -0.27
CA PRO A 423 -17.23 10.61 -0.57
C PRO A 423 -17.92 10.29 -1.91
N CYS A 424 -19.20 10.65 -2.01
CA CYS A 424 -19.92 10.62 -3.29
C CYS A 424 -19.47 11.79 -4.18
N LYS A 425 -19.82 11.73 -5.48
CA LYS A 425 -19.50 12.81 -6.44
C LYS A 425 -20.08 14.18 -6.04
N HIS A 426 -21.23 14.22 -5.35
CA HIS A 426 -21.87 15.48 -4.93
C HIS A 426 -21.14 16.13 -3.76
N LEU A 427 -20.78 15.34 -2.75
CA LEU A 427 -19.97 15.81 -1.63
C LEU A 427 -18.59 16.28 -2.11
N LEU A 428 -17.95 15.53 -3.02
CA LEU A 428 -16.72 15.97 -3.66
C LEU A 428 -16.86 17.30 -4.41
N ALA A 429 -17.97 17.49 -5.14
CA ALA A 429 -18.21 18.73 -5.87
C ALA A 429 -18.37 19.93 -4.92
N VAL A 430 -19.00 19.73 -3.77
CA VAL A 430 -19.12 20.75 -2.72
C VAL A 430 -17.77 21.05 -2.07
N LEU A 431 -16.97 20.03 -1.74
CA LEU A 431 -15.63 20.22 -1.17
C LEU A 431 -14.71 21.00 -2.13
N LEU A 432 -14.77 20.68 -3.42
CA LEU A 432 -14.07 21.44 -4.46
C LEU A 432 -14.57 22.89 -4.58
N ALA A 433 -15.89 23.11 -4.41
CA ALA A 433 -16.46 24.45 -4.46
C ALA A 433 -16.05 25.32 -3.26
N GLU A 434 -16.06 24.78 -2.04
CA GLU A 434 -15.58 25.50 -0.85
C GLU A 434 -14.10 25.88 -0.98
N GLY A 435 -13.24 24.95 -1.45
CA GLY A 435 -11.82 25.25 -1.64
C GLY A 435 -11.55 26.37 -2.65
N ARG A 436 -12.38 26.51 -3.70
CA ARG A 436 -12.31 27.64 -4.64
C ARG A 436 -12.77 28.96 -4.05
N ILE A 437 -13.73 28.93 -3.12
CA ILE A 437 -14.26 30.12 -2.45
C ILE A 437 -13.22 30.70 -1.49
N ASP A 438 -12.44 29.85 -0.83
CA ASP A 438 -11.32 30.31 0.02
C ASP A 438 -10.22 31.01 -0.82
N GLU A 439 -9.93 30.52 -2.03
CA GLU A 439 -8.95 31.15 -2.96
C GLU A 439 -9.44 32.47 -3.58
N GLU A 440 -10.74 32.58 -3.92
CA GLU A 440 -11.32 33.84 -4.44
C GLU A 440 -11.44 34.94 -3.36
N ASN A 441 -11.49 34.57 -2.08
CA ASN A 441 -11.51 35.54 -0.97
C ASN A 441 -10.11 36.02 -0.56
N ASP A 442 -9.04 35.26 -0.85
CA ASP A 442 -7.64 35.67 -0.61
C ASP A 442 -7.07 36.58 -1.74
N THR A 443 -7.85 36.87 -2.79
CA THR A 443 -7.43 37.72 -3.91
C THR A 443 -8.05 39.13 -3.92
N ASN A 444 -8.74 39.53 -2.85
CA ASN A 444 -9.25 40.90 -2.65
C ASN A 444 -8.79 41.47 -1.30
N ASP A 445 -7.50 41.77 -1.19
CA ASP A 445 -7.01 42.78 -0.25
C ASP A 445 -5.76 43.43 -0.87
N ASP A 446 -6.02 44.45 -1.70
CA ASP A 446 -5.06 45.47 -2.16
C ASP A 446 -5.70 46.86 -1.98
#